data_AF-A0AAD8UUR5-F1
#
_entry.id   AF-A0AAD8UUR5-F1
#
_cell.length_a   1.000
_cell.length_b   1.000
_cell.length_c   1.000
_cell.angle_alpha   90.00
_cell.angle_beta   90.00
_cell.angle_gamma   90.00
#
_symmetry.space_group_name_H-M   'P 1'
#
loop_
_entity.id
_entity.type
_entity.pdbx_description
1 polymer ?
#
loop_
_entity_poly.entity_id
_entity_poly.type
_entity_poly.pdbx_seq_one_letter_code
_entity_poly.pdbx_strand_id
1 'polypeptide(L)'
;KNPPILIFRGGLSPRVAPVAAREMDTFVTLTTERNPQLGVARFNLKAKVPNGVSEGKGVPLGGVTVCLHQQYAKLLLTAGVDHCVA
;
A
#
# COMPACT_ATOMS: atom_id res chain seq x y z
N LYS A 1 10.48 -11.55 15.74
CA LYS A 1 10.03 -11.98 14.40
C LYS A 1 9.44 -10.76 13.70
N ASN A 2 10.10 -10.22 12.68
CA ASN A 2 9.57 -9.09 11.91
C ASN A 2 8.42 -9.58 11.02
N PRO A 3 7.27 -8.91 10.99
CA PRO A 3 6.17 -9.32 10.12
C PRO A 3 6.63 -9.21 8.66
N PRO A 4 6.51 -10.28 7.86
CA PRO A 4 6.90 -10.27 6.46
C PRO A 4 6.00 -9.37 5.60
N ILE A 5 4.89 -8.90 6.16
CA ILE A 5 3.83 -8.15 5.48
C ILE A 5 3.35 -7.02 6.39
N LEU A 6 3.34 -5.79 5.87
CA LEU A 6 2.66 -4.65 6.45
C LEU A 6 1.50 -4.26 5.53
N ILE A 7 0.31 -4.04 6.09
CA ILE A 7 -0.86 -3.59 5.35
C ILE A 7 -1.31 -2.26 5.92
N PHE A 8 -1.35 -1.25 5.07
CA PHE A 8 -1.85 0.08 5.38
C PHE A 8 -3.21 0.24 4.69
N ARG A 9 -4.22 0.67 5.45
CA ARG A 9 -5.52 1.06 4.91
C ARG A 9 -5.64 2.57 4.95
N GLY A 10 -5.75 3.21 3.78
CA GLY A 10 -6.10 4.62 3.66
C GLY A 10 -7.61 4.81 3.75
N GLY A 11 -8.04 5.78 4.55
CA GLY A 11 -9.44 6.13 4.77
C GLY A 11 -9.73 6.47 6.23
N LEU A 12 -10.99 6.79 6.55
CA LEU A 12 -11.40 7.05 7.92
C LEU A 12 -11.16 5.83 8.81
N SER A 13 -10.75 6.05 10.06
CA SER A 13 -10.60 4.97 11.03
C SER A 13 -11.90 4.16 11.13
N PRO A 14 -11.85 2.82 11.23
CA PRO A 14 -13.03 2.01 11.53
C PRO A 14 -13.74 2.45 12.83
N ARG A 15 -13.03 3.11 13.75
CA ARG A 15 -13.64 3.68 14.97
C ARG A 15 -14.52 4.90 14.69
N VAL A 16 -14.27 5.60 13.59
CA VAL A 16 -14.99 6.81 13.16
C VAL A 16 -16.10 6.46 12.16
N ALA A 17 -15.86 5.48 11.29
CA ALA A 17 -16.84 5.01 10.32
C ALA A 17 -16.84 3.46 10.27
N PRO A 18 -17.54 2.79 11.20
CA PRO A 18 -17.44 1.35 11.40
C PRO A 18 -18.15 0.48 10.34
N VAL A 19 -19.17 0.99 9.62
CA VAL A 19 -20.07 0.11 8.83
C VAL A 19 -20.52 0.67 7.47
N ALA A 20 -20.17 1.91 7.11
CA ALA A 20 -20.62 2.46 5.82
C ALA A 20 -19.82 1.85 4.65
N ALA A 21 -20.51 1.43 3.59
CA ALA A 21 -19.90 1.19 2.28
C ALA A 21 -19.16 2.47 1.87
N ARG A 22 -17.86 2.36 1.61
CA ARG A 22 -17.00 3.52 1.34
C ARG A 22 -16.81 3.66 -0.16
N GLU A 23 -16.98 4.88 -0.66
CA GLU A 23 -16.77 5.16 -2.09
C GLU A 23 -15.38 4.73 -2.54
N MET A 24 -14.37 4.87 -1.67
CA MET A 24 -13.01 4.49 -1.97
C MET A 24 -12.27 4.09 -0.70
N ASP A 25 -11.81 2.85 -0.63
CA ASP A 25 -10.79 2.43 0.33
C ASP A 25 -9.46 2.27 -0.43
N THR A 26 -8.34 2.50 0.24
CA THR A 26 -7.02 2.20 -0.32
C THR A 26 -6.33 1.18 0.57
N PHE A 27 -5.84 0.08 -0.01
CA PHE A 27 -5.03 -0.92 0.68
C PHE A 27 -3.66 -0.95 0.06
N VAL A 28 -2.64 -0.61 0.84
CA VAL A 28 -1.24 -0.68 0.45
C VAL A 28 -0.60 -1.82 1.24
N THR A 29 -0.11 -2.82 0.52
CA THR A 29 0.60 -3.96 1.09
C THR A 29 2.07 -3.83 0.76
N LEU A 30 2.91 -3.85 1.79
CA LEU A 30 4.36 -3.98 1.67
C LEU A 30 4.74 -5.39 2.11
N THR A 31 5.34 -6.16 1.23
CA THR A 31 5.90 -7.47 1.57
C THR A 31 7.43 -7.43 1.46
N THR A 32 8.10 -8.15 2.34
CA THR A 32 9.57 -8.26 2.30
C THR A 32 9.99 -9.71 2.08
N GLU A 33 10.80 -9.93 1.05
CA GLU A 33 11.43 -11.22 0.76
C GLU A 33 12.93 -11.09 1.02
N ARG A 34 13.46 -11.87 1.98
CA ARG A 34 14.90 -11.89 2.27
C ARG A 34 15.59 -12.99 1.47
N ASN A 35 16.70 -12.67 0.83
CA ASN A 35 17.64 -13.64 0.28
C ASN A 35 18.92 -13.63 1.13
N PRO A 36 19.07 -14.56 2.08
CA PRO A 36 20.23 -14.59 2.98
C PRO A 36 21.55 -14.85 2.25
N GLN A 37 21.51 -15.61 1.14
CA GLN A 37 22.70 -15.98 0.37
C GLN A 37 23.30 -14.78 -0.36
N LEU A 38 22.46 -13.85 -0.79
CA LEU A 38 22.88 -12.61 -1.43
C LEU A 38 22.99 -11.42 -0.47
N GLY A 39 22.55 -11.57 0.79
CA GLY A 39 22.48 -10.48 1.76
C GLY A 39 21.51 -9.36 1.36
N VAL A 40 20.51 -9.66 0.52
CA VAL A 40 19.57 -8.68 -0.07
C VAL A 40 18.15 -8.91 0.45
N ALA A 41 17.41 -7.83 0.66
CA ALA A 41 15.97 -7.86 0.87
C ALA A 41 15.24 -7.19 -0.30
N ARG A 42 14.25 -7.87 -0.86
CA ARG A 42 13.34 -7.32 -1.87
C ARG A 42 12.08 -6.83 -1.18
N PHE A 43 11.75 -5.57 -1.40
CA PHE A 43 10.50 -4.96 -0.97
C PHE A 43 9.53 -4.91 -2.15
N ASN A 44 8.37 -5.54 -2.01
CA ASN A 44 7.30 -5.46 -3.00
C ASN A 44 6.16 -4.62 -2.46
N LEU A 45 5.74 -3.62 -3.24
CA LEU A 45 4.62 -2.75 -2.91
C LEU A 45 3.44 -3.07 -3.83
N LYS A 46 2.27 -3.27 -3.23
CA LYS A 46 1.01 -3.45 -3.94
C LYS A 46 -0.03 -2.47 -3.41
N ALA A 47 -0.58 -1.63 -4.27
CA ALA A 47 -1.70 -0.77 -3.94
C ALA A 47 -2.99 -1.29 -4.61
N LYS A 48 -4.07 -1.39 -3.85
CA LYS A 48 -5.41 -1.70 -4.33
C LYS A 48 -6.36 -0.60 -3.89
N VAL A 49 -7.23 -0.15 -4.79
CA VAL A 49 -8.20 0.89 -4.49
C VAL A 49 -9.60 0.39 -4.86
N PRO A 50 -10.24 -0.40 -3.98
CA PRO A 50 -11.62 -0.82 -4.20
C PRO A 50 -12.60 0.35 -4.06
N ASN A 51 -13.55 0.41 -4.98
CA ASN A 51 -14.77 1.21 -4.84
C ASN A 51 -15.85 0.34 -4.19
N GLY A 52 -16.25 0.67 -2.97
CA GLY A 52 -17.22 -0.12 -2.19
C GLY A 52 -18.67 0.29 -2.39
N VAL A 53 -18.95 1.35 -3.16
CA VAL A 53 -20.30 1.94 -3.31
C VAL A 53 -20.84 1.78 -4.72
N SER A 54 -19.99 1.63 -5.74
CA SER A 54 -20.43 1.43 -7.12
C SER A 54 -20.07 0.04 -7.65
N GLU A 55 -20.98 -0.57 -8.42
CA GLU A 55 -20.68 -1.68 -9.34
C GLU A 55 -19.95 -1.21 -10.62
N GLY A 56 -19.53 0.06 -10.65
CA GLY A 56 -19.10 0.76 -11.86
C GLY A 56 -17.86 0.17 -12.52
N LYS A 57 -17.93 -0.01 -13.85
CA LYS A 57 -16.83 -0.44 -14.74
C LYS A 57 -15.70 0.60 -14.91
N GLY A 58 -15.69 1.67 -14.11
CA GLY A 58 -14.72 2.76 -14.21
C GLY A 58 -13.44 2.48 -13.41
N VAL A 59 -12.30 3.02 -13.86
CA VAL A 59 -11.06 2.95 -13.08
C VAL A 59 -11.22 3.84 -11.83
N PRO A 60 -11.07 3.31 -10.60
CA PRO A 60 -11.34 4.05 -9.35
C PRO A 60 -10.49 5.32 -9.17
N LEU A 61 -9.34 5.38 -9.84
CA LEU A 61 -8.45 6.51 -9.87
C LEU A 61 -7.98 6.76 -11.31
N GLY A 62 -8.01 8.01 -11.75
CA GLY A 62 -7.40 8.40 -13.03
C GLY A 62 -5.88 8.22 -13.04
N GLY A 63 -5.29 8.08 -14.22
CA GLY A 63 -3.88 7.69 -14.40
C GLY A 63 -2.86 8.58 -13.67
N VAL A 64 -3.11 9.89 -13.56
CA VAL A 64 -2.22 10.83 -12.86
C VAL A 64 -2.19 10.54 -11.35
N THR A 65 -3.35 10.34 -10.73
CA THR A 65 -3.45 10.07 -9.29
C THR A 65 -2.80 8.74 -8.94
N VAL A 66 -2.99 7.70 -9.76
CA VAL A 66 -2.31 6.40 -9.59
C VAL A 66 -0.80 6.55 -9.71
N CYS A 67 -0.32 7.27 -10.72
CA CYS A 67 1.10 7.52 -10.94
C CYS A 67 1.73 8.23 -9.73
N LEU A 68 1.13 9.33 -9.26
CA LEU A 68 1.63 10.07 -8.10
C LEU A 68 1.67 9.20 -6.84
N HIS A 69 0.66 8.37 -6.61
CA HIS A 69 0.64 7.45 -5.47
C HIS A 69 1.77 6.41 -5.54
N GLN A 70 2.04 5.88 -6.74
CA GLN A 70 3.15 4.95 -6.97
C GLN A 70 4.52 5.63 -6.75
N GLN A 71 4.71 6.86 -7.24
CA GLN A 71 5.95 7.61 -7.04
C GLN A 71 6.17 7.95 -5.56
N TYR A 72 5.13 8.41 -4.87
CA TYR A 72 5.21 8.69 -3.44
C TYR A 72 5.58 7.45 -2.63
N ALA A 73 4.92 6.32 -2.90
CA ALA A 73 5.19 5.10 -2.17
C ALA A 73 6.58 4.52 -2.48
N LYS A 74 7.06 4.67 -3.73
CA LYS A 74 8.45 4.34 -4.09
C LYS A 74 9.45 5.21 -3.30
N LEU A 75 9.25 6.53 -3.27
CA LEU A 75 10.09 7.46 -2.52
C LEU A 75 10.12 7.12 -1.03
N LEU A 76 8.97 6.81 -0.44
CA LEU A 76 8.86 6.45 0.97
C LEU A 76 9.64 5.17 1.31
N LEU A 77 9.56 4.17 0.43
CA LEU A 77 10.34 2.93 0.58
C LEU A 77 11.83 3.18 0.40
N THR A 78 12.25 3.94 -0.62
CA THR A 78 13.66 4.25 -0.84
C THR A 78 14.25 5.01 0.35
N ALA A 79 13.55 6.02 0.87
CA ALA A 79 13.98 6.75 2.07
C ALA A 79 14.04 5.84 3.32
N GLY A 80 13.11 4.89 3.45
CA GLY A 80 13.10 3.95 4.58
C GLY A 80 14.22 2.90 4.53
N VAL A 81 14.72 2.54 3.34
CA VAL A 81 15.80 1.56 3.18
C VAL A 81 17.10 2.06 3.82
N ASP A 82 17.40 3.35 3.75
CA ASP A 82 18.59 3.94 4.36
C ASP A 82 18.59 3.84 5.90
N HIS A 83 17.42 3.57 6.49
CA HIS A 83 17.24 3.39 7.93
C HIS A 83 17.03 1.92 8.34
N CYS A 84 17.16 0.97 7.40
CA CYS A 84 17.09 -0.46 7.72
C CYS A 84 18.38 -0.93 8.38
N VAL A 85 18.31 -1.31 9.65
CA VAL A 85 19.42 -1.94 10.38
C VAL A 85 19.35 -3.46 10.19
N ALA A 86 20.47 -4.07 9.80
CA ALA A 86 20.59 -5.51 9.55
C ALA A 86 20.48 -6.36 10.83
#